data_AF-A0AA35X0H2-F1
#
_entry.id   AF-A0AA35X0H2-F1
#
_cell.length_a   1.000
_cell.length_b   1.000
_cell.length_c   1.000
_cell.angle_alpha   90.00
_cell.angle_beta   90.00
_cell.angle_gamma   90.00
#
_symmetry.space_group_name_H-M   'P 1'
#
loop_
_entity.id
_entity.type
_entity.pdbx_description
1 polymer ?
#
loop_
_entity_poly.entity_id
_entity_poly.type
_entity_poly.pdbx_seq_one_letter_code
_entity_poly.pdbx_strand_id
1 'polypeptide(L)'
;MAVGLRRDDTGGRSCVLVLGIIMVICACMWLMWNEREYANTYNMLVETQSECTPLPSSEIVNPILNEKLIYITGKLGTSGPVYDNQFNVSGDFVKLKRNVEMYQWIEEKEKGYHYKKDWRSEVMNSNLFYDPDDHHNPGFLPLTDMEWTADISTIGSYELSNDAVAKISNFRHLHLTPKENVYGDTVYAGDRLKPKVVIVMASNNTGISFIIFIVLL
;
A
#
# COMPACT_ATOMS: atom_id res chain seq x y z
N MET A 1 -62.16 -24.73 45.97
CA MET A 1 -60.76 -24.80 46.43
C MET A 1 -59.90 -25.06 45.21
N ALA A 2 -59.27 -24.04 44.63
CA ALA A 2 -58.37 -24.20 43.48
C ALA A 2 -57.00 -23.63 43.89
N VAL A 3 -56.02 -24.51 43.97
CA VAL A 3 -54.63 -24.20 44.35
C VAL A 3 -53.95 -23.59 43.12
N GLY A 4 -53.57 -22.32 43.22
CA GLY A 4 -52.79 -21.64 42.18
C GLY A 4 -51.34 -22.12 42.20
N LEU A 5 -50.93 -22.84 41.14
CA LEU A 5 -49.54 -23.20 40.92
C LEU A 5 -48.78 -21.96 40.44
N ARG A 6 -47.84 -21.49 41.28
CA ARG A 6 -46.91 -20.40 40.97
C ARG A 6 -45.86 -20.92 39.98
N ARG A 7 -45.91 -20.49 38.72
CA ARG A 7 -44.85 -20.76 37.74
C ARG A 7 -43.55 -20.09 38.21
N ASP A 8 -42.51 -20.90 38.36
CA ASP A 8 -41.19 -20.53 38.81
C ASP A 8 -40.32 -20.12 37.60
N ASP A 9 -40.39 -18.84 37.23
CA ASP A 9 -39.57 -18.25 36.15
C ASP A 9 -38.05 -18.15 36.49
N THR A 10 -37.61 -18.82 37.56
CA THR A 10 -36.21 -18.88 38.03
C THR A 10 -35.30 -19.60 37.05
N GLY A 11 -35.81 -20.54 36.25
CA GLY A 11 -35.01 -21.29 35.26
C GLY A 11 -34.46 -20.41 34.13
N GLY A 12 -35.26 -19.47 33.61
CA GLY A 12 -34.84 -18.61 32.50
C GLY A 12 -33.77 -17.57 32.89
N ARG A 13 -33.84 -17.07 34.13
CA ARG A 13 -32.92 -16.03 34.63
C ARG A 13 -31.51 -16.57 34.87
N SER A 14 -31.40 -17.82 35.32
CA SER A 14 -30.10 -18.49 35.52
C SER A 14 -29.41 -18.82 34.19
N CYS A 15 -30.15 -19.18 33.14
CA CYS A 15 -29.57 -19.44 31.82
C CYS A 15 -28.94 -18.18 31.19
N VAL A 16 -29.57 -17.01 31.36
CA VAL A 16 -29.03 -15.73 30.86
C VAL A 16 -27.75 -15.35 31.61
N LEU A 17 -27.69 -15.58 32.93
CA LEU A 17 -26.48 -15.37 33.73
C LEU A 17 -25.32 -16.27 33.28
N VAL A 18 -25.58 -17.56 33.06
CA VAL A 18 -24.58 -18.52 32.58
C VAL A 18 -24.08 -18.13 31.18
N LEU A 19 -24.99 -17.78 30.28
CA LEU A 19 -24.63 -17.32 28.92
C LEU A 19 -23.79 -16.04 28.96
N GLY A 20 -24.13 -15.08 29.82
CA GLY A 20 -23.37 -13.86 30.01
C GLY A 20 -21.94 -14.13 30.48
N ILE A 21 -21.76 -15.03 31.45
CA ILE A 21 -20.43 -15.43 31.94
C ILE A 21 -19.62 -16.10 30.81
N ILE A 22 -20.24 -16.99 30.03
CA ILE A 22 -19.59 -17.64 28.89
C ILE A 22 -19.13 -16.58 27.87
N MET A 23 -19.98 -15.61 27.52
CA MET A 23 -19.59 -14.55 26.58
C MET A 23 -18.43 -13.69 27.10
N VAL A 24 -18.38 -13.38 28.40
CA VAL A 24 -17.25 -12.66 29.01
C VAL A 24 -15.96 -13.47 28.90
N ILE A 25 -16.00 -14.77 29.19
CA ILE A 25 -14.82 -15.65 29.07
C ILE A 25 -14.35 -15.72 27.62
N CYS A 26 -15.27 -15.90 26.66
CA CYS A 26 -14.93 -15.91 25.23
C CYS A 26 -14.33 -14.58 24.78
N ALA A 27 -14.86 -13.44 25.22
CA ALA A 27 -14.31 -12.12 24.91
C ALA A 27 -12.91 -11.94 25.48
N CYS A 28 -12.66 -12.35 26.73
CA CYS A 28 -11.34 -12.32 27.33
C CYS A 28 -10.34 -13.20 26.57
N MET A 29 -10.73 -14.42 26.20
CA MET A 29 -9.87 -15.30 25.39
C MET A 29 -9.54 -14.71 24.02
N TRP A 30 -10.52 -14.07 23.38
CA TRP A 30 -10.34 -13.40 22.10
C TRP A 30 -9.36 -12.21 22.21
N LEU A 31 -9.50 -11.40 23.26
CA LEU A 31 -8.58 -10.30 23.55
C LEU A 31 -7.17 -10.79 23.83
N MET A 32 -7.01 -11.84 24.64
CA MET A 32 -5.69 -12.43 24.91
C MET A 32 -5.01 -12.97 23.65
N TRP A 33 -5.76 -13.56 22.71
CA TRP A 33 -5.20 -14.00 21.43
C TRP A 33 -4.67 -12.82 20.62
N ASN A 34 -5.43 -11.72 20.58
CA ASN A 34 -5.04 -10.50 19.87
C ASN A 34 -3.81 -9.84 20.53
N GLU A 35 -3.83 -9.70 21.85
CA GLU A 35 -2.70 -9.15 22.63
C GLU A 35 -1.44 -10.00 22.47
N ARG A 36 -1.57 -11.33 22.40
CA ARG A 36 -0.43 -12.23 22.22
C ARG A 36 0.26 -12.02 20.87
N GLU A 37 -0.49 -11.82 19.80
CA GLU A 37 0.08 -11.55 18.47
C GLU A 37 0.83 -10.20 18.44
N TYR A 38 0.23 -9.18 19.06
CA TYR A 38 0.86 -7.86 19.20
C TYR A 38 2.14 -7.93 20.05
N ALA A 39 2.08 -8.63 21.18
CA ALA A 39 3.22 -8.80 22.09
C ALA A 39 4.36 -9.61 21.45
N ASN A 40 4.05 -10.67 20.70
CA ASN A 40 5.04 -11.45 19.96
C ASN A 40 5.77 -10.57 18.94
N THR A 41 5.02 -9.77 18.17
CA THR A 41 5.60 -8.86 17.18
C THR A 41 6.50 -7.83 17.85
N TYR A 42 6.06 -7.24 18.98
CA TYR A 42 6.86 -6.30 19.75
C TYR A 42 8.15 -6.92 20.29
N ASN A 43 8.08 -8.12 20.88
CA ASN A 43 9.25 -8.82 21.40
C ASN A 43 10.25 -9.15 20.29
N MET A 44 9.78 -9.63 19.13
CA MET A 44 10.65 -9.86 17.98
C MET A 44 11.35 -8.58 17.51
N LEU A 45 10.66 -7.43 17.51
CA LEU A 45 11.27 -6.14 17.15
C LEU A 45 12.34 -5.71 18.16
N VAL A 46 12.09 -5.92 19.46
CA VAL A 46 13.07 -5.59 20.53
C VAL A 46 14.28 -6.52 20.47
N GLU A 47 14.05 -7.82 20.29
CA GLU A 47 15.10 -8.83 20.13
C GLU A 47 15.96 -8.51 18.89
N THR A 48 15.31 -8.31 17.74
CA THR A 48 16.02 -7.93 16.49
C THR A 48 16.74 -6.60 16.61
N GLN A 49 16.19 -5.60 17.30
CA GLN A 49 16.87 -4.33 17.56
C GLN A 49 18.14 -4.53 18.42
N SER A 50 18.10 -5.42 19.40
CA SER A 50 19.25 -5.69 20.28
C SER A 50 20.39 -6.43 19.57
N GLU A 51 20.08 -7.21 18.54
CA GLU A 51 21.05 -7.93 17.70
C GLU A 51 21.53 -7.12 16.50
N CYS A 52 20.85 -6.02 16.18
CA CYS A 52 21.20 -5.15 15.06
C CYS A 52 22.51 -4.41 15.32
N THR A 53 23.54 -4.81 14.58
CA THR A 53 24.82 -4.11 14.62
C THR A 53 24.81 -2.95 13.61
N PRO A 54 25.10 -1.70 14.05
CA PRO A 54 25.28 -0.59 13.13
C PRO A 54 26.46 -0.87 12.21
N LEU A 55 26.24 -0.74 10.90
CA LEU A 55 27.35 -0.74 9.96
C LEU A 55 28.06 0.63 10.01
N PRO A 56 29.36 0.68 10.35
CA PRO A 56 30.10 1.94 10.45
C PRO A 56 30.28 2.62 9.09
N SER A 57 30.25 1.87 7.98
CA SER A 57 30.25 2.41 6.62
C SER A 57 29.61 1.42 5.65
N SER A 58 28.83 1.93 4.70
CA SER A 58 28.27 1.16 3.60
C SER A 58 29.25 0.98 2.42
N GLU A 59 30.45 1.57 2.48
CA GLU A 59 31.41 1.58 1.38
C GLU A 59 32.29 0.33 1.30
N ILE A 60 32.46 -0.40 2.40
CA ILE A 60 33.36 -1.57 2.46
C ILE A 60 32.54 -2.79 2.90
N VAL A 61 32.51 -3.82 2.07
CA VAL A 61 31.92 -5.12 2.44
C VAL A 61 32.79 -5.75 3.50
N ASN A 62 32.30 -5.83 4.73
CA ASN A 62 33.00 -6.50 5.83
C ASN A 62 32.59 -7.99 5.91
N PRO A 63 33.49 -8.95 5.62
CA PRO A 63 33.18 -10.38 5.65
C PRO A 63 32.77 -10.89 7.04
N ILE A 64 33.09 -10.16 8.11
CA ILE A 64 32.77 -10.52 9.50
C ILE A 64 31.26 -10.36 9.81
N LEU A 65 30.53 -9.62 8.97
CA LEU A 65 29.10 -9.35 9.12
C LEU A 65 28.22 -10.32 8.32
N ASN A 66 28.80 -11.32 7.65
CA ASN A 66 28.04 -12.39 7.02
C ASN A 66 27.22 -13.15 8.09
N GLU A 67 26.00 -13.55 7.74
CA GLU A 67 25.02 -14.23 8.61
C GLU A 67 24.50 -13.39 9.79
N LYS A 68 24.79 -12.08 9.84
CA LYS A 68 24.28 -11.17 10.87
C LYS A 68 23.20 -10.26 10.34
N LEU A 69 22.23 -9.96 11.20
CA LEU A 69 21.25 -8.91 10.96
C LEU A 69 21.96 -7.55 11.06
N ILE A 70 22.08 -6.90 9.92
CA ILE A 70 22.67 -5.58 9.81
C ILE A 70 21.61 -4.59 9.35
N TYR A 71 21.71 -3.37 9.85
CA TYR A 71 21.00 -2.25 9.26
C TYR A 71 22.01 -1.36 8.54
N ILE A 72 21.75 -1.11 7.26
CA ILE A 72 22.58 -0.23 6.44
C ILE A 72 21.81 1.07 6.24
N THR A 73 22.54 2.18 6.25
CA THR A 73 22.04 3.48 5.83
C THR A 73 22.97 4.04 4.78
N GLY A 74 22.40 4.50 3.66
CA GLY A 74 23.18 5.03 2.58
C GLY A 74 22.33 5.45 1.40
N LYS A 75 23.02 5.94 0.38
CA LYS A 75 22.43 6.33 -0.90
C LYS A 75 22.13 5.08 -1.71
N LEU A 76 20.92 5.02 -2.27
CA LEU A 76 20.54 3.98 -3.23
C LEU A 76 21.21 4.25 -4.58
N GLY A 77 21.93 3.26 -5.09
CA GLY A 77 22.48 3.20 -6.45
C GLY A 77 21.75 2.14 -7.29
N THR A 78 21.83 2.28 -8.61
CA THR A 78 21.30 1.28 -9.55
C THR A 78 22.30 0.99 -10.66
N SER A 79 22.29 -0.22 -11.20
CA SER A 79 23.15 -0.62 -12.33
C SER A 79 22.48 -0.38 -13.69
N GLY A 80 21.86 0.79 -13.87
CA GLY A 80 21.25 1.18 -15.14
C GLY A 80 19.94 1.95 -14.98
N PRO A 81 19.50 2.62 -16.06
CA PRO A 81 18.28 3.38 -16.05
C PRO A 81 17.06 2.48 -16.22
N VAL A 82 16.01 2.79 -15.47
CA VAL A 82 14.68 2.22 -15.69
C VAL A 82 13.92 3.12 -16.65
N TYR A 83 13.17 2.52 -17.59
CA TYR A 83 12.54 3.25 -18.69
C TYR A 83 11.07 2.85 -18.92
N ASP A 84 10.19 3.86 -18.97
CA ASP A 84 8.82 3.73 -19.48
C ASP A 84 8.74 4.28 -20.92
N ASN A 85 8.65 3.36 -21.88
CA ASN A 85 8.54 3.68 -23.32
C ASN A 85 7.30 4.53 -23.67
N GLN A 86 6.18 4.37 -22.94
CA GLN A 86 4.93 5.05 -23.29
C GLN A 86 4.91 6.52 -22.90
N PHE A 87 5.66 6.88 -21.86
CA PHE A 87 5.80 8.26 -21.37
C PHE A 87 7.20 8.85 -21.61
N ASN A 88 8.09 8.07 -22.22
CA ASN A 88 9.47 8.42 -22.48
C ASN A 88 10.21 8.91 -21.21
N VAL A 89 9.93 8.24 -20.08
CA VAL A 89 10.54 8.55 -18.78
C VAL A 89 11.67 7.57 -18.53
N SER A 90 12.90 8.08 -18.53
CA SER A 90 14.11 7.32 -18.20
C SER A 90 14.83 7.95 -17.02
N GLY A 91 15.37 7.14 -16.12
CA GLY A 91 16.31 7.61 -15.11
C GLY A 91 16.83 6.50 -14.22
N ASP A 92 17.86 6.83 -13.45
CA ASP A 92 18.46 5.92 -12.48
C ASP A 92 17.55 5.84 -11.24
N PHE A 93 16.55 4.97 -11.33
CA PHE A 93 15.54 4.73 -10.30
C PHE A 93 15.58 3.29 -9.85
N VAL A 94 15.49 3.04 -8.55
CA VAL A 94 15.39 1.67 -8.01
C VAL A 94 14.07 1.04 -8.43
N LYS A 95 12.99 1.83 -8.34
CA LYS A 95 11.67 1.49 -8.83
C LYS A 95 11.04 2.68 -9.53
N LEU A 96 10.41 2.40 -10.67
CA LEU A 96 9.57 3.32 -11.42
C LEU A 96 8.16 2.73 -11.42
N LYS A 97 7.19 3.47 -10.89
CA LYS A 97 5.79 3.05 -10.87
C LYS A 97 4.95 4.04 -11.64
N ARG A 98 4.09 3.51 -12.51
CA ARG A 98 3.07 4.24 -13.22
C ARG A 98 1.71 3.83 -12.69
N ASN A 99 1.03 4.80 -12.07
CA ASN A 99 -0.37 4.67 -11.71
C ASN A 99 -1.22 5.40 -12.76
N VAL A 100 -2.25 4.74 -13.25
CA VAL A 100 -3.20 5.25 -14.23
C VAL A 100 -4.52 5.49 -13.53
N GLU A 101 -5.02 6.71 -13.65
CA GLU A 101 -6.33 7.09 -13.11
C GLU A 101 -7.16 7.74 -14.21
N MET A 102 -8.47 7.61 -14.07
CA MET A 102 -9.44 8.21 -14.95
C MET A 102 -10.36 9.11 -14.14
N TYR A 103 -10.49 10.34 -14.60
CA TYR A 103 -11.50 11.26 -14.08
C TYR A 103 -12.84 10.92 -14.71
N GLN A 104 -13.75 10.44 -13.88
CA GLN A 104 -15.01 9.88 -14.32
C GLN A 104 -16.10 10.16 -13.31
N TRP A 105 -17.35 10.02 -13.75
CA TRP A 105 -18.50 10.13 -12.88
C TRP A 105 -18.55 8.99 -11.86
N ILE A 106 -18.97 9.33 -10.65
CA ILE A 106 -19.20 8.43 -9.53
C ILE A 106 -20.57 8.74 -8.96
N GLU A 107 -21.34 7.69 -8.71
CA GLU A 107 -22.62 7.74 -8.01
C GLU A 107 -22.43 7.41 -6.52
N GLU A 108 -22.84 8.33 -5.64
CA GLU A 108 -22.85 8.15 -4.19
C GLU A 108 -24.28 7.95 -3.68
N LYS A 109 -24.49 7.00 -2.74
CA LYS A 109 -25.81 6.50 -2.31
C LYS A 109 -26.14 6.75 -0.83
N GLU A 110 -25.65 7.82 -0.22
CA GLU A 110 -25.84 8.02 1.23
C GLU A 110 -27.26 8.48 1.60
N LYS A 111 -27.81 9.48 0.89
CA LYS A 111 -29.13 10.09 1.17
C LYS A 111 -29.90 10.43 -0.11
N GLY A 112 -29.73 9.58 -1.12
CA GLY A 112 -30.13 9.83 -2.50
C GLY A 112 -28.96 9.57 -3.45
N TYR A 113 -29.22 9.66 -4.76
CA TYR A 113 -28.20 9.51 -5.80
C TYR A 113 -27.52 10.87 -6.03
N HIS A 114 -26.24 10.96 -5.67
CA HIS A 114 -25.41 12.13 -5.95
C HIS A 114 -24.31 11.77 -6.94
N TYR A 115 -24.07 12.64 -7.91
CA TYR A 115 -23.05 12.43 -8.94
C TYR A 115 -21.94 13.45 -8.80
N LYS A 116 -20.71 12.96 -8.73
CA LYS A 116 -19.52 13.80 -8.79
C LYS A 116 -18.49 13.17 -9.69
N LYS A 117 -17.60 13.99 -10.23
CA LYS A 117 -16.42 13.48 -10.93
C LYS A 117 -15.25 13.42 -9.97
N ASP A 118 -14.60 12.27 -9.94
CA ASP A 118 -13.41 12.05 -9.14
C ASP A 118 -12.44 11.12 -9.89
N TRP A 119 -11.21 11.09 -9.38
CA TRP A 119 -10.18 10.19 -9.86
C TRP A 119 -10.40 8.78 -9.37
N ARG A 120 -10.28 7.81 -10.26
CA ARG A 120 -10.30 6.38 -9.92
C ARG A 120 -9.36 5.60 -10.80
N SER A 121 -8.71 4.61 -10.21
CA SER A 121 -7.88 3.61 -10.89
C SER A 121 -8.68 2.52 -11.61
N GLU A 122 -9.99 2.42 -11.34
CA GLU A 122 -10.90 1.42 -11.91
C GLU A 122 -11.93 2.09 -12.81
N VAL A 123 -12.50 1.35 -13.77
CA VAL A 123 -13.59 1.86 -14.62
C VAL A 123 -14.91 1.82 -13.85
N MET A 124 -15.57 2.96 -13.70
CA MET A 124 -16.93 3.01 -13.16
C MET A 124 -17.93 2.82 -14.31
N ASN A 125 -18.64 1.69 -14.28
CA ASN A 125 -19.67 1.39 -15.27
C ASN A 125 -20.89 2.31 -15.09
N SER A 126 -20.93 3.40 -15.85
CA SER A 126 -22.02 4.37 -15.81
C SER A 126 -23.37 3.82 -16.21
N ASN A 127 -23.43 2.67 -16.91
CA ASN A 127 -24.71 2.04 -17.25
C ASN A 127 -25.45 1.47 -16.02
N LEU A 128 -24.75 1.35 -14.89
CA LEU A 128 -25.34 0.92 -13.61
C LEU A 128 -25.78 2.09 -12.73
N PHE A 129 -25.61 3.33 -13.20
CA PHE A 129 -26.09 4.50 -12.50
C PHE A 129 -27.62 4.57 -12.57
N TYR A 130 -28.21 5.19 -11.57
CA TYR A 130 -29.65 5.43 -11.48
C TYR A 130 -30.12 6.37 -12.60
N ASP A 131 -29.30 7.34 -12.99
CA ASP A 131 -29.53 8.27 -14.09
C ASP A 131 -28.27 8.36 -15.00
N PRO A 132 -28.15 7.48 -16.00
CA PRO A 132 -26.95 7.36 -16.83
C PRO A 132 -26.86 8.40 -17.96
N ASP A 133 -27.97 9.02 -18.38
CA ASP A 133 -28.07 9.80 -19.63
C ASP A 133 -27.15 11.03 -19.64
N ASP A 134 -26.87 11.61 -18.48
CA ASP A 134 -25.95 12.76 -18.33
C ASP A 134 -24.61 12.39 -17.65
N HIS A 135 -24.39 11.11 -17.33
CA HIS A 135 -23.26 10.64 -16.50
C HIS A 135 -22.42 9.53 -17.17
N HIS A 136 -22.25 9.59 -18.48
CA HIS A 136 -21.51 8.57 -19.22
C HIS A 136 -20.01 8.55 -18.94
N ASN A 137 -19.48 7.36 -18.65
CA ASN A 137 -18.06 7.06 -18.51
C ASN A 137 -17.56 6.17 -19.66
N PRO A 138 -16.27 6.25 -20.04
CA PRO A 138 -15.67 5.28 -20.94
C PRO A 138 -15.74 3.86 -20.35
N GLY A 139 -16.03 2.86 -21.18
CA GLY A 139 -16.16 1.46 -20.75
C GLY A 139 -14.84 0.73 -20.48
N PHE A 140 -13.68 1.37 -20.70
CA PHE A 140 -12.36 0.77 -20.49
C PHE A 140 -11.31 1.85 -20.16
N LEU A 141 -10.23 1.43 -19.48
CA LEU A 141 -9.03 2.24 -19.30
C LEU A 141 -8.08 2.01 -20.49
N PRO A 142 -7.62 3.06 -21.20
CA PRO A 142 -6.74 2.92 -22.35
C PRO A 142 -5.30 2.57 -21.98
N LEU A 143 -4.96 2.71 -20.69
CA LEU A 143 -3.65 2.42 -20.12
C LEU A 143 -3.83 1.63 -18.84
N THR A 144 -2.81 0.85 -18.51
CA THR A 144 -2.75 0.08 -17.26
C THR A 144 -1.60 0.56 -16.40
N ASP A 145 -1.75 0.32 -15.10
CA ASP A 145 -0.66 0.43 -14.15
C ASP A 145 0.50 -0.45 -14.60
N MET A 146 1.72 0.07 -14.43
CA MET A 146 2.94 -0.67 -14.69
C MET A 146 3.98 -0.30 -13.65
N GLU A 147 4.82 -1.27 -13.30
CA GLU A 147 5.93 -1.08 -12.39
C GLU A 147 7.17 -1.71 -13.00
N TRP A 148 8.27 -0.97 -12.93
CA TRP A 148 9.58 -1.40 -13.38
C TRP A 148 10.56 -1.27 -12.22
N THR A 149 11.45 -2.24 -12.13
CA THR A 149 12.47 -2.33 -11.08
C THR A 149 13.83 -2.40 -11.75
N ALA A 150 14.84 -1.74 -11.17
CA ALA A 150 16.21 -1.88 -11.65
C ALA A 150 16.72 -3.29 -11.41
N ASP A 151 17.47 -3.83 -12.37
CA ASP A 151 18.02 -5.19 -12.30
C ASP A 151 18.93 -5.39 -11.09
N ILE A 152 19.73 -4.38 -10.76
CA ILE A 152 20.62 -4.38 -9.60
C ILE A 152 20.43 -3.05 -8.87
N SER A 153 20.15 -3.14 -7.57
CA SER A 153 20.01 -2.00 -6.67
C SER A 153 20.99 -2.14 -5.52
N THR A 154 21.74 -1.10 -5.21
CA THR A 154 22.80 -1.14 -4.19
C THR A 154 22.66 -0.05 -3.15
N ILE A 155 23.21 -0.27 -1.96
CA ILE A 155 23.49 0.76 -0.96
C ILE A 155 24.98 0.69 -0.66
N GLY A 156 25.75 1.64 -1.21
CA GLY A 156 27.21 1.56 -1.19
C GLY A 156 27.69 0.30 -1.93
N SER A 157 28.40 -0.58 -1.22
CA SER A 157 28.94 -1.83 -1.76
C SER A 157 28.02 -3.05 -1.53
N TYR A 158 26.84 -2.85 -0.94
CA TYR A 158 25.88 -3.91 -0.67
C TYR A 158 24.77 -3.94 -1.72
N GLU A 159 24.52 -5.11 -2.30
CA GLU A 159 23.40 -5.33 -3.21
C GLU A 159 22.12 -5.68 -2.45
N LEU A 160 20.99 -5.14 -2.89
CA LEU A 160 19.68 -5.39 -2.32
C LEU A 160 19.04 -6.62 -2.96
N SER A 161 18.48 -7.49 -2.13
CA SER A 161 17.65 -8.60 -2.62
C SER A 161 16.33 -8.09 -3.22
N ASN A 162 15.75 -8.87 -4.12
CA ASN A 162 14.45 -8.57 -4.72
C ASN A 162 13.35 -8.35 -3.68
N ASP A 163 13.37 -9.08 -2.57
CA ASP A 163 12.41 -8.92 -1.47
C ASP A 163 12.57 -7.58 -0.74
N ALA A 164 13.81 -7.13 -0.54
CA ALA A 164 14.10 -5.83 0.04
C ALA A 164 13.63 -4.70 -0.90
N VAL A 165 13.88 -4.85 -2.20
CA VAL A 165 13.41 -3.90 -3.22
C VAL A 165 11.88 -3.89 -3.31
N ALA A 166 11.21 -5.05 -3.22
CA ALA A 166 9.76 -5.15 -3.24
C ALA A 166 9.09 -4.38 -2.08
N LYS A 167 9.73 -4.35 -0.91
CA LYS A 167 9.27 -3.61 0.27
C LYS A 167 9.43 -2.09 0.16
N ILE A 168 10.14 -1.58 -0.85
CA ILE A 168 10.25 -0.14 -1.09
C ILE A 168 8.90 0.40 -1.55
N SER A 169 8.25 1.15 -0.67
CA SER A 169 6.95 1.79 -0.89
C SER A 169 7.03 3.32 -0.93
N ASN A 170 8.20 3.90 -0.65
CA ASN A 170 8.42 5.34 -0.72
C ASN A 170 8.72 5.76 -2.16
N PHE A 171 7.76 6.43 -2.77
CA PHE A 171 7.88 6.98 -4.12
C PHE A 171 7.75 8.50 -4.11
N ARG A 172 8.47 9.17 -5.02
CA ARG A 172 8.34 10.59 -5.30
C ARG A 172 7.68 10.78 -6.65
N HIS A 173 6.72 11.70 -6.75
CA HIS A 173 6.14 12.09 -8.02
C HIS A 173 7.20 12.70 -8.94
N LEU A 174 7.25 12.21 -10.18
CA LEU A 174 8.05 12.83 -11.24
C LEU A 174 7.22 13.91 -11.92
N HIS A 175 7.75 15.13 -11.93
CA HIS A 175 7.20 16.19 -12.78
C HIS A 175 7.62 15.91 -14.21
N LEU A 176 6.68 15.46 -15.03
CA LEU A 176 6.92 15.25 -16.45
C LEU A 176 6.85 16.63 -17.14
N THR A 177 7.96 17.08 -17.70
CA THR A 177 7.94 18.19 -18.66
C THR A 177 7.40 17.63 -19.98
N PRO A 178 6.29 18.15 -20.51
CA PRO A 178 5.72 17.69 -21.76
C PRO A 178 6.67 18.09 -22.89
N LYS A 179 7.41 17.12 -23.42
CA LYS A 179 7.98 17.26 -24.76
C LYS A 179 6.81 17.29 -25.74
N GLU A 180 6.64 18.44 -26.40
CA GLU A 180 5.94 18.89 -27.64
C GLU A 180 5.01 17.94 -28.46
N ASN A 181 4.57 16.82 -27.90
CA ASN A 181 3.45 15.97 -28.30
C ASN A 181 2.81 15.27 -27.09
N VAL A 182 3.31 15.54 -25.88
CA VAL A 182 2.57 15.31 -24.64
C VAL A 182 1.79 16.59 -24.40
N TYR A 183 0.46 16.52 -24.60
CA TYR A 183 -0.42 17.64 -24.30
C TYR A 183 -0.21 18.03 -22.83
N GLY A 184 0.40 19.22 -22.65
CA GLY A 184 0.50 20.11 -21.50
C GLY A 184 1.05 19.62 -20.15
N ASP A 185 1.71 20.56 -19.49
CA ASP A 185 2.28 20.45 -18.16
C ASP A 185 1.15 20.13 -17.20
N THR A 186 1.07 18.88 -16.72
CA THR A 186 -0.07 18.33 -15.96
C THR A 186 -1.43 18.55 -16.66
N VAL A 187 -1.79 17.74 -17.66
CA VAL A 187 -3.03 17.99 -18.42
C VAL A 187 -4.25 17.24 -17.91
N TYR A 188 -5.15 18.04 -17.33
CA TYR A 188 -6.56 18.06 -17.68
C TYR A 188 -6.85 19.16 -18.71
N ALA A 189 -7.48 18.80 -19.84
CA ALA A 189 -8.26 19.74 -20.65
C ALA A 189 -9.29 18.95 -21.46
N GLY A 190 -10.57 19.29 -21.27
CA GLY A 190 -11.69 18.62 -21.91
C GLY A 190 -11.79 18.93 -23.40
N ASP A 191 -12.01 17.87 -24.17
CA ASP A 191 -13.05 17.84 -25.19
C ASP A 191 -13.47 16.37 -25.34
N ARG A 192 -14.72 16.13 -25.75
CA ARG A 192 -15.44 14.85 -25.70
C ARG A 192 -14.55 13.65 -26.14
N LEU A 193 -14.25 12.73 -25.21
CA LEU A 193 -13.65 11.37 -25.37
C LEU A 193 -12.16 11.11 -25.02
N LYS A 194 -11.42 11.91 -24.23
CA LYS A 194 -10.09 11.47 -23.75
C LYS A 194 -9.75 11.84 -22.30
N PRO A 195 -10.01 10.98 -21.31
CA PRO A 195 -9.29 11.05 -20.04
C PRO A 195 -7.98 10.26 -20.15
N LYS A 196 -6.82 10.94 -20.01
CA LYS A 196 -5.51 10.29 -19.91
C LYS A 196 -4.78 10.88 -18.73
N VAL A 197 -4.83 10.23 -17.58
CA VAL A 197 -4.11 10.71 -16.40
C VAL A 197 -3.28 9.59 -15.83
N VAL A 198 -2.00 9.92 -15.71
CA VAL A 198 -0.94 9.01 -15.37
C VAL A 198 -0.02 9.72 -14.40
N ILE A 199 0.17 9.10 -13.25
CA ILE A 199 1.09 9.53 -12.21
C ILE A 199 2.31 8.61 -12.31
N VAL A 200 3.44 9.20 -12.71
CA VAL A 200 4.72 8.50 -12.70
C VAL A 200 5.44 8.84 -11.41
N MET A 201 5.90 7.81 -10.70
CA MET A 201 6.60 7.96 -9.44
C MET A 201 7.88 7.15 -9.46
N ALA A 202 8.92 7.70 -8.83
CA ALA A 202 10.21 7.05 -8.73
C ALA A 202 10.70 7.04 -7.29
N SER A 203 11.32 5.92 -6.89
CA SER A 203 12.12 5.87 -5.66
C SER A 203 13.56 6.18 -6.02
N ASN A 204 14.08 7.33 -5.57
CA ASN A 204 15.37 7.85 -5.98
C ASN A 204 16.28 8.25 -4.79
N ASN A 205 17.54 8.50 -5.14
CA ASN A 205 18.71 8.84 -4.32
C ASN A 205 18.63 10.19 -3.56
N THR A 206 17.46 10.67 -3.17
CA THR A 206 17.31 12.05 -2.65
C THR A 206 17.68 12.23 -1.17
N GLY A 207 18.59 11.42 -0.65
CA GLY A 207 19.16 11.59 0.69
C GLY A 207 18.26 11.11 1.83
N ILE A 208 17.21 10.34 1.52
CA ILE A 208 16.44 9.63 2.55
C ILE A 208 17.26 8.40 2.93
N SER A 209 17.77 8.41 4.16
CA SER A 209 18.37 7.24 4.80
C SER A 209 17.32 6.12 4.87
N PHE A 210 17.48 5.09 4.04
CA PHE A 210 16.69 3.88 4.17
C PHE A 210 17.32 3.01 5.27
N ILE A 211 16.53 2.57 6.22
CA ILE A 211 16.90 1.49 7.13
C ILE A 211 16.37 0.23 6.48
N ILE A 212 17.28 -0.55 5.90
CA ILE A 212 16.94 -1.88 5.37
C ILE A 212 17.67 -2.89 6.24
N PHE A 213 16.88 -3.79 6.83
CA PHE A 213 17.40 -4.98 7.48
C PHE A 213 17.71 -6.00 6.40
N ILE A 214 19.00 -6.26 6.18
CA ILE A 214 19.46 -7.28 5.25
C ILE A 214 20.07 -8.39 6.07
N VAL A 215 19.67 -9.62 5.79
CA VAL A 215 20.42 -10.81 6.19
C VAL A 215 21.38 -11.11 5.06
N LEU A 216 22.68 -10.92 5.30
CA LEU A 216 23.72 -11.36 4.37
C LEU A 216 23.83 -12.88 4.49
N LEU A 217 23.53 -13.60 3.40
CA LEU A 217 23.85 -15.02 3.24
C LEU A 217 25.27 -15.18 2.69
#